data_AF-A0A1X7VAN6-F1
#
_entry.id   AF-A0A1X7VAN6-F1
#
_cell.length_a   1.000
_cell.length_b   1.000
_cell.length_c   1.000
_cell.angle_alpha   90.00
_cell.angle_beta   90.00
_cell.angle_gamma   90.00
#
_symmetry.space_group_name_H-M   'P 1'
#
loop_
_entity.id
_entity.type
_entity.pdbx_description
1 polymer ?
#
loop_
_entity_poly.entity_id
_entity_poly.type
_entity_poly.pdbx_seq_one_letter_code
_entity_poly.pdbx_strand_id
1 'polypeptide(L)' 'MKVAARQNLTKKQEKKLDKLKDQPSTTTGLETVLSLAVGCRVMLRRNIDVTVGLVNGAIGTVM' A
#
# COMPACT_ATOMS: atom_id res chain seq x y z
N MET A 1 -14.69 -2.16 9.31
CA MET A 1 -15.16 -2.72 8.03
C MET A 1 -13.94 -3.34 7.34
N LYS A 2 -13.99 -4.65 7.04
CA LYS A 2 -12.85 -5.40 6.50
C LYS A 2 -13.28 -5.96 5.15
N VAL A 3 -13.09 -5.17 4.09
CA VAL A 3 -13.31 -5.65 2.71
C VAL A 3 -11.93 -5.81 2.08
N ALA A 4 -11.31 -6.96 2.33
CA ALA A 4 -10.13 -7.37 1.60
C ALA A 4 -10.60 -8.25 0.44
N ALA A 5 -10.61 -7.70 -0.78
CA ALA A 5 -10.61 -8.54 -1.96
C ALA A 5 -9.29 -9.34 -1.95
N ARG A 6 -9.34 -10.60 -1.53
CA ARG A 6 -8.21 -11.51 -1.70
C ARG A 6 -8.04 -11.72 -3.19
N GLN A 7 -7.07 -11.03 -3.79
CA GLN A 7 -6.52 -11.49 -5.06
C GLN A 7 -5.99 -12.91 -4.84
N ASN A 8 -6.18 -13.81 -5.81
CA ASN A 8 -5.55 -15.13 -5.78
C ASN A 8 -4.03 -14.94 -5.89
N LEU A 9 -3.36 -14.73 -4.75
CA LEU A 9 -1.92 -14.65 -4.68
C LEU A 9 -1.34 -15.99 -5.12
N THR A 10 -0.34 -15.95 -5.98
CA THR A 10 0.46 -17.13 -6.28
C THR A 10 1.21 -17.57 -5.01
N LYS A 11 1.48 -18.87 -4.85
CA LYS A 11 2.26 -19.42 -3.72
C LYS A 11 3.62 -18.71 -3.52
N LYS A 12 4.19 -18.13 -4.58
CA LYS A 12 5.43 -17.35 -4.53
C LYS A 12 5.23 -15.98 -3.87
N GLN A 13 4.09 -15.32 -4.13
CA GLN A 13 3.73 -14.05 -3.51
C GLN A 13 3.41 -14.21 -2.02
N GLU A 14 2.72 -15.30 -1.64
CA GLU A 14 2.45 -15.61 -0.22
C GLU A 14 3.74 -15.77 0.59
N LYS A 15 4.71 -16.55 0.10
CA LYS A 15 6.03 -16.70 0.74
C LYS A 15 6.79 -15.38 0.87
N LYS A 16 6.61 -14.45 -0.07
CA LYS A 16 7.25 -13.13 -0.01
C LYS A 16 6.55 -12.23 1.01
N LEU A 17 5.22 -12.34 1.11
CA LEU A 17 4.41 -11.62 2.10
C LEU A 17 4.75 -12.04 3.53
N ASP A 18 4.94 -13.34 3.79
CA ASP A 18 5.35 -13.83 5.11
C ASP A 18 6.70 -13.25 5.54
N LYS A 19 7.69 -13.19 4.64
CA LYS A 19 9.00 -12.57 4.92
C LYS A 19 8.93 -11.07 5.22
N LEU A 20 7.90 -10.39 4.71
CA LEU A 20 7.70 -8.95 4.92
C LEU A 20 7.03 -8.64 6.26
N LYS A 21 6.36 -9.61 6.90
CA LYS A 21 5.77 -9.42 8.24
C LYS A 21 6.83 -9.14 9.32
N ASP A 22 8.03 -9.65 9.11
CA ASP A 22 9.14 -9.50 10.06
C ASP A 22 9.91 -8.16 9.93
N GLN A 23 9.55 -7.30 8.96
CA GLN A 23 10.27 -6.04 8.68
C GLN A 23 9.35 -4.81 8.54
N PRO A 24 8.76 -4.32 9.65
CA PRO A 24 7.85 -3.16 9.64
C PRO A 24 8.50 -1.85 9.20
N SER A 25 9.82 -1.74 9.28
CA SER A 25 10.58 -0.56 8.82
C SER A 25 10.49 -0.34 7.31
N THR A 26 10.30 -1.41 6.53
CA THR A 26 10.26 -1.32 5.06
C THR A 26 8.93 -0.81 4.51
N THR A 27 7.82 -1.00 5.25
CA THR A 27 6.47 -0.59 4.86
C THR A 27 6.12 0.83 5.31
N THR A 28 7.09 1.61 5.83
CA THR A 28 6.85 2.95 6.41
C THR A 28 5.79 2.95 7.51
N GLY A 29 5.68 1.85 8.25
CA GLY A 29 4.69 1.63 9.31
C GLY A 29 3.30 1.24 8.82
N LEU A 30 3.12 0.95 7.53
CA LEU A 30 1.85 0.43 6.99
C LEU A 30 1.75 -1.09 7.16
N GLU A 31 0.52 -1.58 7.19
CA GLU A 31 0.24 -3.02 7.12
C GLU A 31 0.81 -3.63 5.84
N THR A 32 1.23 -4.89 5.91
CA THR A 32 1.75 -5.67 4.77
C THR A 32 0.71 -5.89 3.68
N VAL A 33 -0.57 -5.78 4.01
CA VAL A 33 -1.70 -5.88 3.09
C VAL A 33 -2.56 -4.62 3.22
N LEU A 34 -2.73 -3.89 2.13
CA LEU A 34 -3.63 -2.74 2.06
C LEU A 34 -4.90 -3.13 1.30
N SER A 35 -6.06 -2.81 1.87
CA SER A 35 -7.35 -2.98 1.20
C SER A 35 -7.84 -1.62 0.71
N LEU A 36 -8.15 -1.50 -0.58
CA LEU A 36 -8.60 -0.26 -1.21
C LEU A 36 -9.98 -0.47 -1.83
N ALA A 37 -10.75 0.61 -1.91
CA ALA A 37 -12.05 0.66 -2.57
C ALA A 37 -12.12 1.91 -3.45
N VAL A 38 -12.91 1.87 -4.52
CA VAL A 38 -13.17 3.05 -5.36
C VAL A 38 -13.77 4.16 -4.50
N GLY A 39 -13.25 5.38 -4.66
CA GLY A 39 -13.64 6.55 -3.87
C GLY A 39 -12.89 6.72 -2.55
N CYS A 40 -11.98 5.81 -2.17
CA CYS A 40 -11.22 5.98 -0.93
C CYS A 40 -10.16 7.09 -1.07
N ARG A 41 -9.96 7.86 0.02
CA ARG A 41 -8.88 8.84 0.12
C ARG A 41 -7.58 8.13 0.51
N VAL A 42 -6.51 8.40 -0.22
CA VAL A 42 -5.19 7.82 0.01
C VAL A 42 -4.14 8.92 0.10
N MET A 43 -3.02 8.62 0.76
CA MET A 43 -1.88 9.54 0.92
C MET A 43 -0.60 8.87 0.44
N LEU A 44 0.21 9.57 -0.35
CA LEU A 44 1.55 9.12 -0.71
C LEU A 44 2.48 9.16 0.51
N ARG A 45 3.27 8.10 0.69
CA ARG A 45 4.23 7.97 1.80
C ARG A 45 5.69 8.15 1.36
N ARG A 46 5.92 8.33 0.06
CA ARG A 46 7.23 8.54 -0.55
C ARG A 46 7.11 9.56 -1.67
N ASN A 47 8.19 10.30 -1.89
CA ASN A 47 8.29 11.19 -3.04
C ASN A 47 8.43 10.34 -4.30
N ILE A 48 7.61 10.65 -5.31
CA ILE A 48 7.67 10.05 -6.64
C ILE A 48 8.32 11.05 -7.57
N ASP A 49 7.75 12.25 -7.65
CA ASP A 49 8.26 13.33 -8.46
C ASP A 49 7.92 14.67 -7.80
N VAL A 50 8.96 15.34 -7.33
CA VAL A 50 8.86 16.62 -6.62
C VAL A 50 8.47 17.75 -7.57
N THR A 51 8.81 17.64 -8.86
CA THR A 51 8.57 18.72 -9.84
C THR A 51 7.08 18.90 -10.14
N VAL A 52 6.33 17.80 -10.18
CA VAL A 52 4.87 17.79 -10.38
C VAL A 52 4.07 17.71 -9.08
N GLY A 53 4.74 17.76 -7.93
CA GLY A 53 4.08 17.78 -6.61
C GLY A 53 3.62 16.41 -6.08
N LEU A 54 4.08 15.30 -6.66
CA LEU A 54 3.84 13.94 -6.14
C LEU A 54 4.81 13.63 -5.00
N VAL A 55 4.58 14.30 -3.86
CA VAL A 55 5.43 14.23 -2.66
C VAL A 55 4.78 13.42 -1.54
N ASN A 56 5.58 13.01 -0.55
CA ASN A 56 5.07 12.45 0.70
C ASN A 56 4.07 13.42 1.34
N GLY A 57 2.88 12.92 1.68
CA GLY A 57 1.77 13.72 2.17
C GLY A 57 0.78 14.15 1.10
N ALA A 58 1.07 13.97 -0.19
CA ALA A 58 0.08 14.24 -1.25
C ALA A 58 -1.14 13.32 -1.08
N ILE A 59 -2.34 13.91 -1.14
CA ILE A 59 -3.61 13.19 -0.94
C ILE A 59 -4.35 13.10 -2.27
N GLY A 60 -4.90 11.92 -2.56
CA GLY A 60 -5.72 11.67 -3.75
C GLY A 60 -6.91 10.76 -3.45
N THR A 61 -7.70 10.51 -4.48
CA THR A 61 -8.87 9.61 -4.43
C THR A 61 -8.67 8.49 -5.44
N VAL A 62 -8.96 7.25 -5.05
CA VAL A 62 -8.92 6.11 -5.98
C VAL A 62 -10.13 6.19 -6.91
N MET A 63 -9.89 6.21 -8.22
CA MET A 63 -10.92 6.24 -9.27
C MET A 63 -11.07 4.88 -9.94
#